data_AF-A0A2D8BX92-F1
#
_entry.id   AF-A0A2D8BX92-F1
#
_cell.length_a   1.000
_cell.length_b   1.000
_cell.length_c   1.000
_cell.angle_alpha   90.00
_cell.angle_beta   90.00
_cell.angle_gamma   90.00
#
_symmetry.space_group_name_H-M   'P 1'
#
loop_
_entity.id
_entity.type
_entity.pdbx_description
1 polymer ?
#
loop_
_entity_poly.entity_id
_entity_poly.type
_entity_poly.pdbx_seq_one_letter_code
_entity_poly.pdbx_strand_id
1 'polypeptide(L)'
;MAISRSQLVKELEPGLNALFGLEYNRYENEHAEIFATETSDRAFEEEVMLSGFGSAPVKSEGAGVTFDQATESFTARYTHETIAMAFAITEEAIEDNLYDRLAGRYTRALARSMANTKQVKAANVLNNAFNSSFTGGDGVELCSTAHPLANGGTLANELATAADLSETSLEQSLIDIAAFVDERGLKIAMQGRKLIIPKELQFTAERILKSPQRVGTADNDINAMASMGMIPEGYRVNHYLTDTDAFFIMTDAPNGL
;
A
#
# COMPACT_ATOMS: atom_id res chain seq x y z
N MET A 1 28.07 13.76 13.51
CA MET A 1 29.24 13.58 14.39
C MET A 1 29.96 12.32 13.91
N ALA A 2 31.29 12.34 13.78
CA ALA A 2 32.04 11.19 13.28
C ALA A 2 32.16 10.09 14.34
N ILE A 3 32.13 8.83 13.91
CA ILE A 3 32.39 7.67 14.75
C ILE A 3 33.89 7.66 15.06
N SER A 4 34.23 7.72 16.35
CA SER A 4 35.61 7.84 16.83
C SER A 4 36.06 6.59 17.59
N ARG A 5 37.39 6.44 17.76
CA ARG A 5 38.00 5.30 18.47
C ARG A 5 37.43 5.05 19.87
N SER A 6 37.04 6.09 20.60
CA SER A 6 36.53 5.96 21.97
C SER A 6 35.15 5.30 22.02
N GLN A 7 34.44 5.24 20.89
CA GLN A 7 33.14 4.57 20.77
C GLN A 7 33.30 3.08 20.40
N LEU A 8 34.49 2.63 19.99
CA LEU A 8 34.76 1.29 19.45
C LEU A 8 35.80 0.51 20.27
N VAL A 9 35.94 0.81 21.57
CA VAL A 9 37.00 0.25 22.43
C VAL A 9 37.07 -1.28 22.43
N LYS A 10 35.91 -1.95 22.32
CA LYS A 10 35.84 -3.42 22.30
C LYS A 10 36.28 -4.06 20.98
N GLU A 11 36.30 -3.29 19.90
CA GLU A 11 36.82 -3.75 18.61
C GLU A 11 38.36 -3.68 18.55
N LEU A 12 38.97 -2.97 19.51
CA LEU A 12 40.43 -2.81 19.64
C LEU A 12 41.08 -3.89 20.52
N GLU A 13 40.29 -4.66 21.29
CA GLU A 13 40.79 -5.69 22.19
C GLU A 13 41.00 -7.04 21.45
N PRO A 14 42.20 -7.66 21.55
CA PRO A 14 42.43 -9.01 21.02
C PRO A 14 41.55 -10.05 21.75
N GLY A 15 40.92 -10.96 21.00
CA GLY A 15 40.07 -12.03 21.56
C GLY A 15 38.56 -11.88 21.31
N LEU A 16 38.14 -10.85 20.56
CA LEU A 16 36.76 -10.67 20.13
C LEU A 16 36.34 -11.78 19.13
N ASN A 17 35.37 -12.61 19.51
CA ASN A 17 34.91 -13.72 18.69
C ASN A 17 34.02 -13.27 17.51
N ALA A 18 33.07 -12.36 17.74
CA ALA A 18 32.19 -11.83 16.71
C ALA A 18 31.53 -10.51 17.13
N LEU A 19 31.22 -9.67 16.13
CA LEU A 19 30.37 -8.50 16.24
C LEU A 19 29.05 -8.82 15.54
N PHE A 20 27.93 -8.67 16.26
CA PHE A 20 26.59 -9.00 15.80
C PHE A 20 25.63 -7.81 15.98
N GLY A 21 24.48 -7.83 15.32
CA GLY A 21 23.43 -6.82 15.47
C GLY A 21 23.33 -5.76 14.36
N LEU A 22 24.26 -5.76 13.39
CA LEU A 22 24.18 -4.91 12.20
C LEU A 22 23.70 -5.67 10.95
N GLU A 23 23.76 -7.01 10.99
CA GLU A 23 23.47 -7.91 9.89
C GLU A 23 22.28 -8.82 10.23
N TYR A 24 21.07 -8.29 10.08
CA TYR A 24 19.83 -9.06 10.04
C TYR A 24 19.32 -9.22 8.61
N ASN A 25 18.56 -10.28 8.34
CA ASN A 25 17.71 -10.34 7.15
C ASN A 25 16.65 -9.23 7.24
N ARG A 26 16.15 -8.79 6.08
CA ARG A 26 15.23 -7.65 5.96
C ARG A 26 14.00 -8.05 5.16
N TYR A 27 12.87 -7.44 5.50
CA TYR A 27 11.66 -7.47 4.70
C TYR A 27 11.84 -6.48 3.54
N GLU A 28 12.21 -7.02 2.39
CA GLU A 28 12.54 -6.21 1.21
C GLU A 28 11.36 -6.08 0.27
N ASN A 29 11.26 -4.90 -0.36
CA ASN A 29 10.34 -4.60 -1.45
C ASN A 29 8.86 -4.92 -1.23
N GLU A 30 8.39 -5.10 0.01
CA GLU A 30 6.94 -5.18 0.31
C GLU A 30 6.13 -4.00 -0.25
N HIS A 31 6.68 -2.78 -0.31
CA HIS A 31 6.04 -1.65 -1.00
C HIS A 31 5.74 -1.90 -2.49
N ALA A 32 6.55 -2.72 -3.18
CA ALA A 32 6.36 -3.03 -4.59
C ALA A 32 5.18 -3.99 -4.83
N GLU A 33 4.66 -4.63 -3.78
CA GLU A 33 3.42 -5.39 -3.87
C GLU A 33 2.18 -4.48 -3.91
N ILE A 34 2.33 -3.21 -3.50
CA ILE A 34 1.26 -2.21 -3.37
C ILE A 34 1.36 -1.13 -4.45
N PHE A 35 2.57 -0.63 -4.72
CA PHE A 35 2.77 0.53 -5.61
C PHE A 35 3.60 0.15 -6.85
N ALA A 36 3.19 0.66 -8.00
CA ALA A 36 4.03 0.69 -9.18
C ALA A 36 5.17 1.71 -8.99
N THR A 37 6.32 1.47 -9.63
CA THR A 37 7.44 2.40 -9.60
C THR A 37 7.58 3.07 -10.96
N GLU A 38 7.54 4.40 -10.95
CA GLU A 38 7.74 5.23 -12.14
C GLU A 38 8.95 6.15 -11.94
N THR A 39 9.54 6.59 -13.06
CA THR A 39 10.69 7.51 -13.07
C THR A 39 10.23 8.91 -13.43
N SER A 40 10.67 9.91 -12.67
CA SER A 40 10.37 11.32 -12.92
C SER A 40 11.62 12.17 -12.77
N ASP A 41 11.77 13.16 -13.65
CA ASP A 41 12.80 14.22 -13.59
C ASP A 41 12.24 15.54 -13.05
N ARG A 42 10.98 15.56 -12.61
CA ARG A 42 10.27 16.77 -12.16
C ARG A 42 10.31 16.90 -10.64
N ALA A 43 10.04 18.10 -10.13
CA ALA A 43 9.92 18.34 -8.69
C ALA A 43 8.62 17.80 -8.09
N PHE A 44 7.56 17.72 -8.90
CA PHE A 44 6.29 17.12 -8.58
C PHE A 44 5.66 16.53 -9.86
N GLU A 45 4.80 15.54 -9.68
CA GLU A 45 3.89 15.04 -10.71
C GLU A 45 2.45 15.34 -10.29
N GLU A 46 1.59 15.53 -11.27
CA GLU A 46 0.18 15.88 -11.06
C GLU A 46 -0.69 15.03 -11.97
N GLU A 47 -1.67 14.38 -11.37
CA GLU A 47 -2.66 13.55 -12.05
C GLU A 47 -4.04 14.19 -11.90
N VAL A 48 -4.72 14.35 -13.02
CA VAL A 48 -6.06 14.94 -13.06
C VAL A 48 -7.05 13.86 -13.50
N MET A 49 -8.08 13.64 -12.69
CA MET A 49 -9.18 12.78 -13.07
C MET A 49 -10.15 13.54 -13.97
N LEU A 50 -10.50 12.95 -15.11
CA LEU A 50 -11.50 13.46 -16.03
C LEU A 50 -12.83 12.73 -15.81
N SER A 51 -13.92 13.49 -15.73
CA SER A 51 -15.27 12.94 -15.78
C SER A 51 -15.60 12.52 -17.21
N GLY A 52 -16.07 11.29 -17.36
CA GLY A 52 -16.51 10.75 -18.64
C GLY A 52 -17.86 11.31 -19.09
N PHE A 53 -18.45 10.67 -20.10
CA PHE A 53 -19.82 10.98 -20.54
C PHE A 53 -20.83 10.20 -19.71
N GLY A 54 -22.04 10.77 -19.56
CA GLY A 54 -23.16 10.06 -18.96
C GLY A 54 -23.79 9.01 -19.87
N SER A 55 -24.82 8.32 -19.38
CA SER A 55 -25.60 7.38 -20.19
C SER A 55 -26.22 8.07 -21.40
N ALA A 56 -26.10 7.45 -22.57
CA ALA A 56 -26.71 7.97 -23.79
C ALA A 56 -28.24 8.01 -23.67
N PRO A 57 -28.90 9.18 -23.89
CA PRO A 57 -30.34 9.28 -23.83
C PRO A 57 -31.00 8.61 -25.05
N VAL A 58 -32.25 8.16 -24.89
CA VAL A 58 -33.05 7.67 -26.02
C VAL A 58 -33.36 8.85 -26.93
N LYS A 59 -32.92 8.75 -28.19
CA LYS A 59 -33.17 9.76 -29.20
C LYS A 59 -34.57 9.59 -29.81
N SER A 60 -35.41 10.62 -29.70
CA SER A 60 -36.70 10.67 -30.42
C SER A 60 -36.50 10.81 -31.93
N GLU A 61 -37.39 10.21 -32.71
CA GLU A 61 -37.38 10.33 -34.16
C GLU A 61 -37.51 11.80 -34.59
N GLY A 62 -36.64 12.24 -35.51
CA GLY A 62 -36.58 13.63 -36.00
C GLY A 62 -35.82 14.63 -35.11
N ALA A 63 -35.41 14.26 -33.89
CA ALA A 63 -34.62 15.13 -33.02
C ALA A 63 -33.12 15.16 -33.39
N GLY A 64 -32.42 16.19 -32.92
CA GLY A 64 -30.95 16.28 -32.99
C GLY A 64 -30.24 15.25 -32.10
N VAL A 65 -28.92 15.10 -32.27
CA VAL A 65 -28.08 14.32 -31.35
C VAL A 65 -27.72 15.19 -30.15
N THR A 66 -27.82 14.65 -28.93
CA THR A 66 -27.37 15.33 -27.71
C THR A 66 -25.85 15.18 -27.57
N PHE A 67 -25.17 16.28 -27.29
CA PHE A 67 -23.74 16.28 -26.96
C PHE A 67 -23.58 16.42 -25.44
N ASP A 68 -22.73 15.59 -24.85
CA ASP A 68 -22.35 15.71 -23.44
C ASP A 68 -20.92 16.31 -23.35
N GLN A 69 -20.57 16.85 -22.19
CA GLN A 69 -19.27 17.49 -21.95
C GLN A 69 -18.50 16.75 -20.86
N ALA A 70 -17.20 16.54 -21.10
CA ALA A 70 -16.28 16.04 -20.09
C ALA A 70 -15.77 17.22 -19.24
N THR A 71 -15.62 17.02 -17.94
CA THR A 71 -15.08 18.00 -16.99
C THR A 71 -13.92 17.42 -16.21
N GLU A 72 -13.03 18.24 -15.68
CA GLU A 72 -12.05 17.79 -14.68
C GLU A 72 -12.79 17.59 -13.34
N SER A 73 -12.53 16.47 -12.66
CA SER A 73 -13.14 16.15 -11.35
C SER A 73 -12.22 16.61 -10.22
N PHE A 74 -11.14 15.89 -9.98
CA PHE A 74 -10.17 16.24 -8.95
C PHE A 74 -8.73 16.00 -9.40
N THR A 75 -7.79 16.58 -8.65
CA THR A 75 -6.36 16.57 -8.97
C THR A 75 -5.56 16.07 -7.78
N ALA A 76 -4.71 15.07 -8.00
CA ALA A 76 -3.73 14.59 -7.03
C ALA A 76 -2.34 15.06 -7.43
N ARG A 77 -1.55 15.52 -6.45
CA ARG A 77 -0.16 15.96 -6.68
C ARG A 77 0.80 15.17 -5.81
N TYR A 78 1.81 14.59 -6.43
CA TYR A 78 2.89 13.85 -5.77
C TYR A 78 4.15 14.71 -5.73
N THR A 79 4.65 15.04 -4.54
CA THR A 79 5.89 15.79 -4.38
C THR A 79 7.04 14.86 -4.01
N HIS A 80 8.15 14.95 -4.75
CA HIS A 80 9.32 14.14 -4.49
C HIS A 80 10.08 14.65 -3.25
N GLU A 81 10.38 13.74 -2.33
CA GLU A 81 11.16 14.05 -1.14
C GLU A 81 12.58 13.49 -1.23
N THR A 82 13.57 14.31 -0.87
CA THR A 82 14.97 13.88 -0.81
C THR A 82 15.26 13.19 0.52
N ILE A 83 15.52 11.89 0.47
CA ILE A 83 15.95 11.09 1.63
C ILE A 83 17.47 10.93 1.55
N ALA A 84 18.19 11.39 2.58
CA ALA A 84 19.64 11.28 2.64
C ALA A 84 20.11 10.90 4.05
N MET A 85 21.13 10.06 4.11
CA MET A 85 21.78 9.67 5.35
C MET A 85 23.26 9.39 5.06
N ALA A 86 24.13 9.82 5.97
CA ALA A 86 25.57 9.64 5.85
C ALA A 86 26.19 9.31 7.21
N PHE A 87 27.33 8.64 7.19
CA PHE A 87 28.18 8.45 8.36
C PHE A 87 29.60 8.89 8.02
N ALA A 88 30.37 9.24 9.05
CA ALA A 88 31.79 9.55 8.93
C ALA A 88 32.55 8.73 9.99
N ILE A 89 33.74 8.26 9.64
CA ILE A 89 34.65 7.51 10.54
C ILE A 89 35.96 8.30 10.57
N THR A 90 36.56 8.47 11.75
CA THR A 90 37.87 9.12 11.86
C THR A 90 38.99 8.19 11.39
N GLU A 91 40.09 8.76 10.91
CA GLU A 91 41.24 8.01 10.40
C GLU A 91 41.82 7.07 11.47
N GLU A 92 41.94 7.55 12.71
CA GLU A 92 42.46 6.76 13.82
C GLU A 92 41.55 5.56 14.14
N ALA A 93 40.24 5.70 13.93
CA ALA A 93 39.30 4.60 14.15
C ALA A 93 39.35 3.53 13.05
N ILE A 94 39.92 3.86 11.88
CA ILE A 94 40.20 2.89 10.81
C ILE A 94 41.57 2.24 11.04
N GLU A 95 42.61 3.05 11.30
CA GLU A 95 43.99 2.57 11.47
C GLU A 95 44.19 1.72 12.72
N ASP A 96 43.61 2.12 13.86
CA ASP A 96 43.77 1.40 15.12
C ASP A 96 42.89 0.14 15.19
N ASN A 97 41.97 -0.06 14.23
CA ASN A 97 41.06 -1.19 14.27
C ASN A 97 41.74 -2.48 13.83
N LEU A 98 41.80 -3.46 14.73
CA LEU A 98 42.41 -4.77 14.48
C LEU A 98 41.62 -5.59 13.44
N TYR A 99 40.36 -5.23 13.17
CA TYR A 99 39.46 -5.92 12.25
C TYR A 99 38.98 -4.97 11.15
N ASP A 100 39.63 -5.03 9.97
CA ASP A 100 39.44 -4.17 8.80
C ASP A 100 38.08 -4.33 8.07
N ARG A 101 36.96 -4.15 8.81
CA ARG A 101 35.59 -4.32 8.30
C ARG A 101 34.62 -3.24 8.78
N LEU A 102 35.11 -2.22 9.47
CA LEU A 102 34.28 -1.17 10.08
C LEU A 102 33.49 -0.40 9.01
N ALA A 103 34.18 0.13 8.01
CA ALA A 103 33.56 0.90 6.92
C ALA A 103 32.51 0.05 6.15
N GLY A 104 32.84 -1.20 5.81
CA GLY A 104 31.93 -2.11 5.11
C GLY A 104 30.68 -2.49 5.91
N ARG A 105 30.76 -2.54 7.24
CA ARG A 105 29.61 -2.82 8.10
C ARG A 105 28.68 -1.61 8.23
N TYR A 106 29.25 -0.42 8.43
CA TYR A 106 28.45 0.80 8.50
C TYR A 106 27.80 1.17 7.17
N THR A 107 28.42 0.88 6.02
CA THR A 107 27.75 1.04 4.71
C THR A 107 26.55 0.10 4.56
N ARG A 108 26.65 -1.16 5.02
CA ARG A 108 25.49 -2.09 5.03
C ARG A 108 24.38 -1.62 5.97
N ALA A 109 24.74 -1.14 7.16
CA ALA A 109 23.78 -0.58 8.11
C ALA A 109 23.10 0.67 7.53
N LEU A 110 23.85 1.52 6.83
CA LEU A 110 23.32 2.69 6.13
C LEU A 110 22.30 2.28 5.06
N ALA A 111 22.67 1.34 4.18
CA ALA A 111 21.79 0.82 3.14
C ALA A 111 20.51 0.19 3.70
N ARG A 112 20.60 -0.51 4.83
CA ARG A 112 19.44 -1.06 5.55
C ARG A 112 18.49 0.04 6.00
N SER A 113 19.01 1.08 6.65
CA SER A 113 18.16 2.16 7.15
C SER A 113 17.51 2.94 6.01
N MET A 114 18.21 3.16 4.89
CA MET A 114 17.59 3.75 3.69
C MET A 114 16.46 2.88 3.12
N ALA A 115 16.68 1.56 3.01
CA ALA A 115 15.64 0.63 2.56
C ALA A 115 14.44 0.60 3.51
N ASN A 116 14.69 0.64 4.83
CA ASN A 116 13.64 0.70 5.84
C ASN A 116 12.79 1.97 5.72
N THR A 117 13.43 3.13 5.55
CA THR A 117 12.70 4.40 5.35
C THR A 117 11.78 4.32 4.14
N LYS A 118 12.22 3.69 3.04
CA LYS A 118 11.37 3.51 1.85
C LYS A 118 10.12 2.69 2.18
N GLN A 119 10.27 1.57 2.90
CA GLN A 119 9.14 0.71 3.30
C GLN A 119 8.16 1.44 4.22
N VAL A 120 8.68 2.09 5.26
CA VAL A 120 7.85 2.82 6.24
C VAL A 120 7.07 3.94 5.56
N LYS A 121 7.71 4.71 4.66
CA LYS A 121 7.02 5.77 3.93
C LYS A 121 5.92 5.24 3.01
N ALA A 122 6.17 4.15 2.30
CA ALA A 122 5.16 3.53 1.45
C ALA A 122 3.98 2.99 2.27
N ALA A 123 4.25 2.27 3.36
CA ALA A 123 3.21 1.76 4.25
C ALA A 123 2.41 2.89 4.93
N ASN A 124 3.02 4.07 5.11
CA ASN A 124 2.36 5.22 5.73
C ASN A 124 1.12 5.69 4.96
N VAL A 125 1.04 5.46 3.65
CA VAL A 125 -0.17 5.77 2.86
C VAL A 125 -1.35 4.94 3.37
N LEU A 126 -1.16 3.62 3.50
CA LEU A 126 -2.19 2.71 4.01
C LEU A 126 -2.44 2.90 5.52
N ASN A 127 -1.41 3.19 6.31
CA ASN A 127 -1.57 3.45 7.75
C ASN A 127 -2.40 4.72 8.04
N ASN A 128 -2.46 5.68 7.11
CA ASN A 128 -3.32 6.86 7.23
C ASN A 128 -4.59 6.77 6.37
N ALA A 129 -4.89 5.62 5.78
CA ALA A 129 -5.97 5.51 4.78
C ALA A 129 -7.35 5.91 5.33
N PHE A 130 -7.60 5.67 6.62
CA PHE A 130 -8.86 5.99 7.31
C PHE A 130 -8.81 7.32 8.09
N ASN A 131 -7.72 8.10 7.94
CA ASN A 131 -7.52 9.33 8.71
C ASN A 131 -7.96 10.54 7.89
N SER A 132 -9.07 11.17 8.28
CA SER A 132 -9.62 12.37 7.62
C SER A 132 -8.73 13.62 7.64
N SER A 133 -7.61 13.59 8.36
CA SER A 133 -6.57 14.63 8.27
C SER A 133 -5.60 14.41 7.09
N PHE A 134 -5.65 13.26 6.44
CA PHE A 134 -4.82 12.87 5.30
C PHE A 134 -5.72 12.68 4.08
N THR A 135 -6.10 13.80 3.47
CA THR A 135 -7.02 13.82 2.34
C THR A 135 -6.31 13.52 1.02
N GLY A 136 -6.97 12.77 0.14
CA GLY A 136 -6.60 12.57 -1.25
C GLY A 136 -7.01 13.74 -2.16
N GLY A 137 -7.01 13.50 -3.47
CA GLY A 137 -7.30 14.53 -4.47
C GLY A 137 -8.72 15.08 -4.43
N ASP A 138 -9.69 14.26 -4.02
CA ASP A 138 -11.11 14.61 -3.89
C ASP A 138 -11.46 15.29 -2.54
N GLY A 139 -10.47 15.45 -1.66
CA GLY A 139 -10.61 16.15 -0.39
C GLY A 139 -11.10 15.30 0.79
N VAL A 140 -11.21 13.98 0.63
CA VAL A 140 -11.49 13.03 1.74
C VAL A 140 -10.35 12.04 1.93
N GLU A 141 -10.33 11.30 3.04
CA GLU A 141 -9.36 10.23 3.28
C GLU A 141 -9.42 9.12 2.21
N LEU A 142 -8.34 8.34 2.08
CA LEU A 142 -8.21 7.31 1.04
C LEU A 142 -9.30 6.24 1.10
N CYS A 143 -9.70 5.82 2.30
CA CYS A 143 -10.78 4.88 2.54
C CYS A 143 -11.93 5.63 3.22
N SER A 144 -12.99 5.92 2.47
CA SER A 144 -14.14 6.69 2.92
C SER A 144 -15.45 6.13 2.38
N THR A 145 -16.53 6.33 3.15
CA THR A 145 -17.91 6.05 2.69
C THR A 145 -18.49 7.16 1.80
N ALA A 146 -17.77 8.27 1.60
CA ALA A 146 -18.33 9.48 1.02
C ALA A 146 -17.41 10.21 0.02
N HIS A 147 -16.73 9.46 -0.86
CA HIS A 147 -15.97 10.07 -1.97
C HIS A 147 -16.92 10.84 -2.89
N PRO A 148 -16.77 12.17 -3.06
CA PRO A 148 -17.69 12.97 -3.86
C PRO A 148 -17.51 12.70 -5.36
N LEU A 149 -18.60 12.47 -6.08
CA LEU A 149 -18.61 12.27 -7.53
C LEU A 149 -19.06 13.55 -8.25
N ALA A 150 -18.59 13.76 -9.49
CA ALA A 150 -18.99 14.89 -10.32
C ALA A 150 -20.51 15.00 -10.58
N ASN A 151 -21.25 13.89 -10.51
CA ASN A 151 -22.71 13.87 -10.63
C ASN A 151 -23.46 14.32 -9.35
N GLY A 152 -22.75 14.66 -8.27
CA GLY A 152 -23.32 15.07 -6.98
C GLY A 152 -23.69 13.90 -6.04
N GLY A 153 -23.42 12.65 -6.45
CA GLY A 153 -23.50 11.48 -5.59
C GLY A 153 -22.20 11.22 -4.83
N THR A 154 -22.15 10.09 -4.11
CA THR A 154 -20.94 9.63 -3.44
C THR A 154 -20.64 8.17 -3.75
N LEU A 155 -19.36 7.82 -3.72
CA LEU A 155 -18.85 6.46 -3.77
C LEU A 155 -18.31 6.06 -2.39
N ALA A 156 -18.58 4.83 -1.96
CA ALA A 156 -18.00 4.25 -0.75
C ALA A 156 -17.00 3.16 -1.14
N ASN A 157 -15.77 3.23 -0.63
CA ASN A 157 -14.74 2.20 -0.82
C ASN A 157 -14.31 1.53 0.49
N GLU A 158 -15.00 1.83 1.58
CA GLU A 158 -14.90 1.14 2.87
C GLU A 158 -16.27 0.58 3.29
N LEU A 159 -16.27 -0.37 4.24
CA LEU A 159 -17.50 -0.96 4.75
C LEU A 159 -18.31 0.06 5.56
N ALA A 160 -19.61 0.17 5.30
CA ALA A 160 -20.52 1.06 6.05
C ALA A 160 -20.55 0.79 7.56
N THR A 161 -20.21 -0.42 7.98
CA THR A 161 -19.91 -0.77 9.37
C THR A 161 -18.55 -1.43 9.39
N ALA A 162 -17.60 -0.83 10.12
CA ALA A 162 -16.26 -1.36 10.26
C ALA A 162 -16.32 -2.81 10.79
N ALA A 163 -15.57 -3.70 10.13
CA ALA A 163 -15.51 -5.10 10.46
C ALA A 163 -14.11 -5.64 10.19
N ASP A 164 -13.62 -6.48 11.11
CA ASP A 164 -12.33 -7.15 10.97
C ASP A 164 -12.33 -8.12 9.78
N LEU A 165 -11.15 -8.57 9.36
CA LEU A 165 -11.01 -9.57 8.29
C LEU A 165 -11.71 -10.88 8.66
N SER A 166 -12.76 -11.19 7.90
CA SER A 166 -13.56 -12.40 7.99
C SER A 166 -14.05 -12.77 6.58
N GLU A 167 -14.60 -13.98 6.43
CA GLU A 167 -15.23 -14.38 5.16
C GLU A 167 -16.35 -13.39 4.77
N THR A 168 -17.22 -13.03 5.71
CA THR A 168 -18.35 -12.13 5.45
C THR A 168 -17.91 -10.71 5.10
N SER A 169 -16.95 -10.13 5.83
CA SER A 169 -16.46 -8.79 5.50
C SER A 169 -15.75 -8.77 4.15
N LEU A 170 -14.97 -9.81 3.83
CA LEU A 170 -14.28 -9.91 2.55
C LEU A 170 -15.24 -10.11 1.36
N GLU A 171 -16.26 -10.96 1.51
CA GLU A 171 -17.31 -11.13 0.51
C GLU A 171 -18.07 -9.84 0.25
N GLN A 172 -18.44 -9.12 1.32
CA GLN A 172 -19.12 -7.83 1.20
C GLN A 172 -18.23 -6.81 0.48
N SER A 173 -16.96 -6.69 0.85
CA SER A 173 -16.03 -5.78 0.17
C SER A 173 -15.89 -6.08 -1.33
N LEU A 174 -15.89 -7.35 -1.74
CA LEU A 174 -15.83 -7.72 -3.16
C LEU A 174 -17.13 -7.43 -3.91
N ILE A 175 -18.28 -7.56 -3.25
CA ILE A 175 -19.57 -7.14 -3.79
C ILE A 175 -19.57 -5.62 -4.01
N ASP A 176 -19.07 -4.86 -3.03
CA ASP A 176 -18.99 -3.41 -3.10
C ASP A 176 -18.05 -2.95 -4.24
N ILE A 177 -16.87 -3.59 -4.39
CA ILE A 177 -15.96 -3.34 -5.51
C ILE A 177 -16.65 -3.58 -6.86
N ALA A 178 -17.42 -4.66 -6.99
CA ALA A 178 -18.16 -4.95 -8.22
C ALA A 178 -19.34 -4.00 -8.46
N ALA A 179 -19.73 -3.21 -7.47
CA ALA A 179 -20.77 -2.19 -7.55
C ALA A 179 -20.22 -0.78 -7.80
N PHE A 180 -18.89 -0.60 -7.88
CA PHE A 180 -18.29 0.70 -8.14
C PHE A 180 -18.81 1.34 -9.44
N VAL A 181 -18.80 2.67 -9.41
CA VAL A 181 -19.26 3.51 -10.51
C VAL A 181 -18.20 4.54 -10.86
N ASP A 182 -18.25 5.06 -12.09
CA ASP A 182 -17.48 6.23 -12.49
C ASP A 182 -18.08 7.54 -11.94
N GLU A 183 -17.41 8.66 -12.21
CA GLU A 183 -17.83 10.03 -11.86
C GLU A 183 -19.25 10.41 -12.32
N ARG A 184 -19.80 9.69 -13.30
CA ARG A 184 -21.13 9.92 -13.87
C ARG A 184 -22.16 8.91 -13.37
N GLY A 185 -21.77 7.93 -12.55
CA GLY A 185 -22.63 6.89 -12.00
C GLY A 185 -22.80 5.67 -12.90
N LEU A 186 -21.97 5.50 -13.92
CA LEU A 186 -21.94 4.30 -14.75
C LEU A 186 -21.13 3.21 -14.06
N LYS A 187 -21.65 1.98 -14.03
CA LYS A 187 -20.95 0.85 -13.41
C LYS A 187 -19.65 0.54 -14.14
N ILE A 188 -18.59 0.34 -13.36
CA ILE A 188 -17.28 -0.06 -13.86
C ILE A 188 -17.00 -1.53 -13.50
N ALA A 189 -16.45 -2.27 -14.45
CA ALA A 189 -16.15 -3.68 -14.26
C ALA A 189 -14.82 -3.86 -13.52
N MET A 190 -14.82 -3.56 -12.22
CA MET A 190 -13.67 -3.74 -11.35
C MET A 190 -13.72 -5.05 -10.58
N GLN A 191 -12.55 -5.60 -10.29
CA GLN A 191 -12.40 -6.83 -9.50
C GLN A 191 -11.29 -6.67 -8.46
N GLY A 192 -11.51 -7.25 -7.28
CA GLY A 192 -10.45 -7.45 -6.30
C GLY A 192 -9.39 -8.42 -6.83
N ARG A 193 -8.11 -8.05 -6.70
CA ARG A 193 -6.98 -8.80 -7.26
C ARG A 193 -6.12 -9.41 -6.18
N LYS A 194 -5.75 -8.58 -5.19
CA LYS A 194 -4.76 -8.92 -4.17
C LYS A 194 -5.20 -8.36 -2.82
N LEU A 195 -5.04 -9.17 -1.77
CA LEU A 195 -5.29 -8.75 -0.39
C LEU A 195 -3.97 -8.32 0.28
N ILE A 196 -3.93 -7.13 0.87
CA ILE A 196 -2.79 -6.63 1.65
C ILE A 196 -3.18 -6.64 3.12
N ILE A 197 -2.35 -7.26 3.96
CA ILE A 197 -2.63 -7.44 5.40
C ILE A 197 -1.39 -7.20 6.27
N PRO A 198 -1.59 -6.84 7.55
CA PRO A 198 -0.55 -6.91 8.55
C PRO A 198 -0.22 -8.38 8.90
N LYS A 199 0.94 -8.58 9.54
CA LYS A 199 1.45 -9.91 9.93
C LYS A 199 0.52 -10.65 10.90
N GLU A 200 -0.25 -9.91 11.71
CA GLU A 200 -1.21 -10.45 12.68
C GLU A 200 -2.33 -11.24 12.01
N LEU A 201 -2.77 -10.83 10.81
CA LEU A 201 -3.89 -11.44 10.09
C LEU A 201 -3.48 -12.59 9.16
N GLN A 202 -2.18 -12.89 9.01
CA GLN A 202 -1.69 -13.86 8.03
C GLN A 202 -2.35 -15.24 8.13
N PHE A 203 -2.62 -15.72 9.34
CA PHE A 203 -3.24 -17.03 9.55
C PHE A 203 -4.75 -17.01 9.29
N THR A 204 -5.40 -15.88 9.54
CA THR A 204 -6.83 -15.68 9.22
C THR A 204 -7.01 -15.62 7.70
N ALA A 205 -6.17 -14.86 7.00
CA ALA A 205 -6.18 -14.78 5.54
C ALA A 205 -5.87 -16.14 4.88
N GLU A 206 -4.88 -16.89 5.39
CA GLU A 206 -4.55 -18.23 4.87
C GLU A 206 -5.76 -19.18 4.97
N ARG A 207 -6.46 -19.16 6.11
CA ARG A 207 -7.66 -19.98 6.32
C ARG A 207 -8.79 -19.57 5.38
N ILE A 208 -9.07 -18.27 5.26
CA ILE A 208 -10.16 -17.76 4.40
C ILE A 208 -9.87 -18.05 2.93
N LEU A 209 -8.62 -17.89 2.46
CA LEU A 209 -8.31 -17.94 1.02
C LEU A 209 -7.92 -19.33 0.52
N LYS A 210 -7.40 -20.22 1.38
CA LYS A 210 -6.87 -21.52 0.95
C LYS A 210 -7.57 -22.74 1.53
N SER A 211 -8.44 -22.58 2.54
CA SER A 211 -9.21 -23.73 3.04
C SER A 211 -10.16 -24.25 1.97
N PRO A 212 -10.22 -25.58 1.72
CA PRO A 212 -11.12 -26.15 0.71
C PRO A 212 -12.60 -26.03 1.13
N GLN A 213 -12.86 -26.06 2.43
CA GLN A 213 -14.18 -25.91 3.03
C GLN A 213 -14.23 -24.64 3.86
N ARG A 214 -15.46 -24.19 4.13
CA ARG A 214 -15.70 -23.07 5.03
C ARG A 214 -15.12 -23.33 6.42
N VAL A 215 -14.45 -22.33 6.98
CA VAL A 215 -13.72 -22.47 8.24
C VAL A 215 -14.65 -22.12 9.40
N GLY A 216 -14.63 -22.94 10.46
CA GLY A 216 -15.37 -22.67 11.69
C GLY A 216 -16.85 -23.07 11.69
N THR A 217 -17.32 -23.76 10.65
CA THR A 217 -18.66 -24.34 10.56
C THR A 217 -18.62 -25.87 10.68
N ALA A 218 -19.69 -26.48 11.19
CA ALA A 218 -19.86 -27.93 11.19
C ALA A 218 -20.33 -28.46 9.82
N ASP A 219 -20.80 -27.56 8.95
CA ASP A 219 -21.26 -27.85 7.61
C ASP A 219 -20.08 -27.97 6.64
N ASN A 220 -20.16 -28.94 5.72
CA ASN A 220 -19.15 -29.19 4.68
C ASN A 220 -19.30 -28.26 3.47
N ASP A 221 -19.63 -27.00 3.73
CA ASP A 221 -19.84 -26.01 2.67
C ASP A 221 -18.52 -25.72 1.95
N ILE A 222 -18.61 -25.58 0.63
CA ILE A 222 -17.46 -25.20 -0.20
C ILE A 222 -17.09 -23.75 0.13
N ASN A 223 -15.79 -23.49 0.25
CA ASN A 223 -15.29 -22.12 0.32
C ASN A 223 -15.50 -21.43 -1.03
N ALA A 224 -16.48 -20.53 -1.10
CA ALA A 224 -16.84 -19.81 -2.33
C ALA A 224 -15.69 -18.94 -2.82
N MET A 225 -14.98 -18.27 -1.91
CA MET A 225 -13.83 -17.40 -2.23
C MET A 225 -12.71 -18.15 -2.94
N ALA A 226 -12.34 -19.31 -2.40
CA ALA A 226 -11.32 -20.17 -3.00
C ALA A 226 -11.82 -20.81 -4.31
N SER A 227 -13.07 -21.27 -4.36
CA SER A 227 -13.62 -21.96 -5.53
C SER A 227 -13.86 -21.03 -6.73
N MET A 228 -14.25 -19.79 -6.49
CA MET A 228 -14.50 -18.79 -7.54
C MET A 228 -13.24 -18.04 -7.95
N GLY A 229 -12.15 -18.16 -7.17
CA GLY A 229 -10.89 -17.47 -7.45
C GLY A 229 -11.00 -15.95 -7.32
N MET A 230 -11.80 -15.46 -6.36
CA MET A 230 -12.15 -14.05 -6.23
C MET A 230 -10.97 -13.12 -5.90
N ILE A 231 -9.89 -13.64 -5.34
CA ILE A 231 -8.62 -12.92 -5.11
C ILE A 231 -7.50 -13.70 -5.78
N PRO A 232 -7.32 -13.56 -7.11
CA PRO A 232 -6.44 -14.42 -7.90
C PRO A 232 -4.97 -14.32 -7.51
N GLU A 233 -4.52 -13.19 -6.95
CA GLU A 233 -3.12 -12.97 -6.55
C GLU A 233 -2.86 -13.35 -5.08
N GLY A 234 -3.91 -13.81 -4.38
CA GLY A 234 -3.88 -14.17 -2.97
C GLY A 234 -3.63 -12.96 -2.08
N TYR A 235 -2.97 -13.20 -0.95
CA TYR A 235 -2.60 -12.15 -0.01
C TYR A 235 -1.10 -11.88 0.03
N ARG A 236 -0.72 -10.68 0.46
CA ARG A 236 0.66 -10.29 0.80
C ARG A 236 0.67 -9.67 2.19
N VAL A 237 1.65 -10.11 2.98
CA VAL A 237 1.89 -9.55 4.31
C VAL A 237 2.79 -8.33 4.16
N ASN A 238 2.39 -7.22 4.76
CA ASN A 238 3.24 -6.04 4.91
C ASN A 238 3.55 -5.84 6.40
N HIS A 239 4.83 -5.96 6.76
CA HIS A 239 5.30 -5.88 8.15
C HIS A 239 5.38 -4.45 8.69
N TYR A 240 5.17 -3.46 7.83
CA TYR A 240 5.24 -2.04 8.14
C TYR A 240 3.86 -1.40 8.34
N LEU A 241 2.79 -2.18 8.19
CA LEU A 241 1.47 -1.78 8.64
C LEU A 241 1.44 -1.73 10.18
N THR A 242 0.93 -0.63 10.72
CA THR A 242 0.87 -0.39 12.17
C THR A 242 -0.46 -0.79 12.78
N ASP A 243 -1.51 -0.82 11.96
CA ASP A 243 -2.81 -1.32 12.35
C ASP A 243 -2.81 -2.86 12.25
N THR A 244 -3.22 -3.52 13.32
CA THR A 244 -3.18 -4.97 13.47
C THR A 244 -4.41 -5.68 12.91
N ASP A 245 -5.51 -4.96 12.67
CA ASP A 245 -6.77 -5.53 12.18
C ASP A 245 -7.24 -4.94 10.83
N ALA A 246 -6.61 -3.86 10.35
CA ALA A 246 -6.87 -3.34 9.01
C ALA A 246 -6.45 -4.31 7.90
N PHE A 247 -7.27 -4.41 6.85
CA PHE A 247 -6.97 -5.12 5.62
C PHE A 247 -7.35 -4.27 4.40
N PHE A 248 -6.64 -4.46 3.29
CA PHE A 248 -6.85 -3.68 2.07
C PHE A 248 -6.97 -4.61 0.86
N ILE A 249 -7.80 -4.23 -0.10
CA ILE A 249 -7.97 -4.98 -1.35
C ILE A 249 -7.48 -4.11 -2.49
N MET A 250 -6.43 -4.56 -3.18
CA MET A 250 -6.04 -3.96 -4.45
C MET A 250 -6.96 -4.45 -5.54
N THR A 251 -7.42 -3.53 -6.38
CA THR A 251 -8.27 -3.81 -7.53
C THR A 251 -7.47 -3.78 -8.83
N ASP A 252 -8.11 -4.09 -9.94
CA ASP A 252 -7.55 -3.96 -11.29
C ASP A 252 -7.77 -2.57 -11.91
N ALA A 253 -8.17 -1.57 -11.11
CA ALA A 253 -8.20 -0.19 -11.57
C ALA A 253 -6.80 0.26 -12.03
N PRO A 254 -6.67 0.86 -13.23
CA PRO A 254 -5.36 1.24 -13.77
C PRO A 254 -4.65 2.30 -12.91
N ASN A 255 -5.39 3.28 -12.41
CA ASN A 255 -4.92 4.33 -11.50
C ASN A 255 -5.91 4.42 -10.30
N GLY A 256 -5.89 3.42 -9.44
CA GLY A 256 -6.90 3.22 -8.38
C GLY A 256 -6.51 3.69 -6.98
N LEU A 257 -5.37 4.37 -6.83
CA LEU A 257 -4.89 4.98 -5.59
C LEU A 257 -4.83 6.49 -5.75
#